data_AF-A0A314XPW2-F1
#
_entry.id   AF-A0A314XPW2-F1
#
_cell.length_a   1.000
_cell.length_b   1.000
_cell.length_c   1.000
_cell.angle_alpha   90.00
_cell.angle_beta   90.00
_cell.angle_gamma   90.00
#
_symmetry.space_group_name_H-M   'P 1'
#
loop_
_entity.id
_entity.type
_entity.pdbx_description
1 polymer ?
#
loop_
_entity_poly.entity_id
_entity_poly.type
_entity_poly.pdbx_seq_one_letter_code
_entity_poly.pdbx_strand_id
1 'polypeptide(L)'
;MATKNSVLQIIVTLLAIFLPVGKSIKFNYPAVFNFGDSNSDTGEMTAGRGWQLPLPYGQTYFKPPSSSGRFSDGRLLIDFLSKFILILTHHMLYRKSILNHE
;
A
#
# COMPACT_ATOMS: atom_id res chain seq x y z
N MET A 1 -41.34 31.88 14.25
CA MET A 1 -40.43 32.06 13.09
C MET A 1 -38.98 31.68 13.40
N ALA A 2 -38.47 31.97 14.61
CA ALA A 2 -37.09 31.64 15.02
C ALA A 2 -36.76 30.12 15.09
N THR A 3 -37.72 29.28 15.47
CA THR A 3 -37.52 27.82 15.66
C THR A 3 -37.22 27.07 14.37
N LYS A 4 -37.79 27.49 13.24
CA LYS A 4 -37.53 26.86 11.93
C LYS A 4 -36.09 27.09 11.47
N ASN A 5 -35.54 28.27 11.77
CA ASN A 5 -34.17 28.63 11.41
C ASN A 5 -33.17 27.83 12.25
N SER A 6 -33.43 27.63 13.55
CA SER A 6 -32.56 26.83 14.43
C SER A 6 -32.49 25.35 14.00
N VAL A 7 -33.62 24.76 13.59
CA VAL A 7 -33.66 23.37 13.11
C VAL A 7 -32.88 23.20 11.81
N LEU A 8 -33.05 24.12 10.86
CA LEU A 8 -32.30 24.09 9.60
C LEU A 8 -30.79 24.19 9.84
N GLN A 9 -30.38 25.04 10.79
CA GLN A 9 -28.98 25.26 11.15
C GLN A 9 -28.34 23.99 11.73
N ILE A 10 -29.07 23.24 12.57
CA ILE A 10 -28.63 21.96 13.14
C ILE A 10 -28.47 20.89 12.05
N ILE A 11 -29.41 20.83 11.09
CA ILE A 11 -29.33 19.88 9.97
C ILE A 11 -28.09 20.17 9.11
N VAL A 12 -27.82 21.43 8.81
CA VAL A 12 -26.66 21.84 8.00
C VAL A 12 -25.34 21.51 8.71
N THR A 13 -25.24 21.76 10.02
CA THR A 13 -24.03 21.40 10.78
C THR A 13 -23.83 19.90 10.87
N LEU A 14 -24.90 19.11 11.06
CA LEU A 14 -24.81 17.65 11.02
C LEU A 14 -24.35 17.16 9.64
N LEU A 15 -24.88 17.71 8.54
CA LEU A 15 -24.45 17.36 7.19
C LEU A 15 -22.97 17.67 6.96
N ALA A 16 -22.51 18.83 7.46
CA ALA A 16 -21.11 19.26 7.31
C ALA A 16 -20.11 18.35 8.03
N ILE A 17 -20.51 17.72 9.14
CA ILE A 17 -19.67 16.75 9.87
C ILE A 17 -19.45 15.47 9.06
N PHE A 18 -20.43 15.09 8.23
CA PHE A 18 -20.33 13.90 7.37
C PHE A 18 -19.70 14.16 6.01
N LEU A 19 -19.36 15.41 5.67
CA LEU A 19 -18.65 15.73 4.43
C LEU A 19 -17.14 15.51 4.63
N PRO A 20 -16.53 14.49 4.03
CA PRO A 20 -15.09 14.29 4.15
C PRO A 20 -14.39 15.32 3.26
N VAL A 21 -13.94 16.44 3.85
CA VAL A 21 -12.96 17.33 3.20
C VAL A 21 -11.57 16.70 3.33
N GLY A 22 -11.40 15.56 2.68
CA GLY A 22 -10.11 14.86 2.61
C GLY A 22 -9.26 15.47 1.51
N LYS A 23 -8.19 16.19 1.88
CA LYS A 23 -7.19 16.64 0.91
C LYS A 23 -6.45 15.41 0.37
N SER A 24 -6.61 15.12 -0.92
CA SER A 24 -5.88 14.04 -1.58
C SER A 24 -4.38 14.35 -1.61
N ILE A 25 -3.60 13.60 -0.84
CA ILE A 25 -2.14 13.60 -0.97
C ILE A 25 -1.80 12.72 -2.18
N LYS A 26 -1.21 13.32 -3.22
CA LYS A 26 -0.62 12.56 -4.33
C LYS A 26 0.72 12.00 -3.86
N PHE A 27 0.75 10.70 -3.60
CA PHE A 27 2.00 9.96 -3.46
C PHE A 27 2.55 9.68 -4.87
N ASN A 28 3.63 10.36 -5.27
CA ASN A 28 4.34 10.09 -6.53
C ASN A 28 5.75 9.59 -6.23
N TYR A 29 5.82 8.40 -5.63
CA TYR A 29 7.08 7.74 -5.32
C TYR A 29 7.26 6.58 -6.30
N PRO A 30 8.03 6.74 -7.40
CA PRO A 30 8.16 5.72 -8.43
C PRO A 30 8.95 4.49 -7.96
N ALA A 31 9.62 4.58 -6.82
CA ALA A 31 10.41 3.52 -6.25
C ALA A 31 10.34 3.55 -4.71
N VAL A 32 10.54 2.37 -4.11
CA VAL A 32 10.74 2.18 -2.68
C VAL A 32 12.13 1.61 -2.50
N PHE A 33 12.96 2.26 -1.68
CA PHE A 33 14.26 1.75 -1.28
C PHE A 33 14.11 1.11 0.09
N ASN A 34 14.45 -0.16 0.19
CA ASN A 34 14.43 -0.92 1.45
C ASN A 34 15.87 -1.24 1.86
N PHE A 35 16.22 -0.90 3.10
CA PHE A 35 17.49 -1.27 3.72
C PHE A 35 17.18 -2.13 4.93
N GLY A 36 17.98 -3.17 5.17
CA GLY A 36 17.75 -4.03 6.32
C GLY A 36 18.57 -5.31 6.25
N ASP A 37 18.00 -6.35 6.85
CA ASP A 37 18.57 -7.68 6.94
C ASP A 37 17.71 -8.70 6.14
N SER A 38 17.95 -9.99 6.42
CA SER A 38 17.25 -11.13 5.83
C SER A 38 15.73 -11.06 5.89
N ASN A 39 15.13 -10.36 6.85
CA ASN A 39 13.67 -10.23 6.98
C ASN A 39 13.06 -9.34 5.88
N SER A 40 13.89 -8.57 5.19
CA SER A 40 13.49 -7.64 4.14
C SER A 40 14.19 -7.89 2.79
N ASP A 41 15.22 -8.75 2.79
CA ASP A 41 15.95 -9.14 1.60
C ASP A 41 15.09 -9.99 0.65
N THR A 42 14.81 -9.46 -0.54
CA THR A 42 14.00 -10.12 -1.57
C THR A 42 14.82 -10.94 -2.58
N GLY A 43 16.13 -11.08 -2.37
CA GLY A 43 17.06 -11.81 -3.25
C GLY A 43 18.38 -11.08 -3.52
N GLU A 44 18.64 -9.94 -2.87
CA GLU A 44 19.87 -9.16 -2.99
C GLU A 44 21.09 -10.00 -2.61
N MET A 45 21.06 -10.77 -1.52
CA MET A 45 22.23 -11.57 -1.16
C MET A 45 22.48 -12.72 -2.13
N THR A 46 21.43 -13.33 -2.67
CA THR A 46 21.54 -14.34 -3.72
C THR A 46 22.10 -13.74 -5.01
N ALA A 47 21.64 -12.57 -5.43
CA ALA A 47 22.09 -11.91 -6.65
C ALA A 47 23.50 -11.30 -6.52
N GLY A 48 23.80 -10.63 -5.41
CA GLY A 48 25.02 -9.88 -5.20
C GLY A 48 26.20 -10.73 -4.72
N ARG A 49 25.94 -11.83 -3.99
CA ARG A 49 27.01 -12.72 -3.47
C ARG A 49 26.95 -14.15 -3.99
N GLY A 50 26.00 -14.47 -4.87
CA GLY A 50 25.81 -15.85 -5.33
C GLY A 50 25.36 -16.81 -4.21
N TRP A 51 24.82 -16.28 -3.11
CA TRP A 51 24.40 -17.12 -1.99
C TRP A 51 23.14 -17.90 -2.37
N GLN A 52 23.29 -19.21 -2.55
CA GLN A 52 22.17 -20.11 -2.79
C GLN A 52 21.54 -20.54 -1.47
N LEU A 53 20.29 -20.14 -1.24
CA LEU A 53 19.51 -20.62 -0.12
C LEU A 53 18.98 -22.04 -0.41
N PRO A 54 19.29 -23.04 0.44
CA PRO A 54 18.77 -24.39 0.27
C PRO A 54 17.29 -24.46 0.62
N LEU A 55 16.66 -25.61 0.38
CA LEU A 55 15.34 -25.89 0.97
C LEU A 55 15.43 -25.76 2.51
N PRO A 56 14.39 -25.24 3.18
CA PRO A 56 13.02 -25.05 2.69
C PRO A 56 12.71 -23.67 2.07
N TYR A 57 13.68 -22.77 1.87
CA TYR A 57 13.37 -21.39 1.48
C TYR A 57 12.66 -21.27 0.11
N GLY A 58 11.40 -20.80 0.16
CA GLY A 58 10.52 -20.59 -0.98
C GLY A 58 9.67 -21.79 -1.38
N GLN A 59 9.78 -22.93 -0.70
CA GLN A 59 9.04 -24.16 -0.97
C GLN A 59 7.52 -24.01 -0.89
N THR A 60 6.99 -23.27 0.09
CA THR A 60 5.54 -23.13 0.33
C THR A 60 4.87 -22.19 -0.67
N TYR A 61 5.42 -20.98 -0.88
CA TYR A 61 4.79 -19.97 -1.74
C TYR A 61 5.29 -19.98 -3.19
N PHE A 62 6.62 -20.07 -3.39
CA PHE A 62 7.23 -19.96 -4.73
C PHE A 62 7.35 -21.30 -5.45
N LYS A 63 7.43 -22.40 -4.67
CA LYS A 63 7.50 -23.80 -5.09
C LYS A 63 8.82 -24.17 -5.80
N PRO A 64 9.27 -25.44 -5.69
CA PRO A 64 10.44 -25.94 -6.44
C PRO A 64 10.27 -25.79 -7.96
N PRO A 65 11.36 -25.69 -8.74
CA PRO A 65 12.78 -25.85 -8.37
C PRO A 65 13.46 -24.57 -7.86
N SER A 66 12.75 -23.44 -7.83
CA SER A 66 13.34 -22.14 -7.60
C SER A 66 13.40 -21.83 -6.10
N SER A 67 14.60 -21.71 -5.53
CA SER A 67 14.73 -21.02 -4.25
C SER A 67 14.43 -19.54 -4.50
N SER A 68 13.61 -18.94 -3.64
CA SER A 68 13.13 -17.56 -3.85
C SER A 68 14.24 -16.50 -3.70
N GLY A 69 15.42 -16.90 -3.23
CA GLY A 69 16.47 -15.99 -2.78
C GLY A 69 16.13 -15.28 -1.46
N ARG A 70 15.04 -15.68 -0.79
CA ARG A 70 14.54 -15.03 0.42
C ARG A 70 14.70 -15.94 1.63
N PHE A 71 15.00 -15.37 2.79
CA PHE A 71 15.03 -16.07 4.08
C PHE A 71 13.63 -16.37 4.63
N SER A 72 12.70 -16.77 3.76
CA SER A 72 11.33 -17.12 4.11
C SER A 72 10.80 -18.17 3.14
N ASP A 73 9.83 -18.94 3.63
CA ASP A 73 9.10 -19.90 2.80
C ASP A 73 8.03 -19.23 1.91
N GLY A 74 7.91 -17.90 2.00
CA GLY A 74 7.08 -17.12 1.11
C GLY A 74 7.35 -15.62 1.09
N ARG A 75 6.26 -14.84 1.04
CA ARG A 75 6.35 -13.37 0.98
C ARG A 75 6.90 -12.79 2.29
N LEU A 76 7.66 -11.70 2.16
CA LEU A 76 8.15 -10.89 3.26
C LEU A 76 7.18 -9.74 3.53
N LEU A 77 7.28 -9.12 4.72
CA LEU A 77 6.46 -7.97 5.09
C LEU A 77 6.53 -6.85 4.03
N ILE A 78 7.71 -6.64 3.43
CA ILE A 78 7.93 -5.62 2.41
C ILE A 78 7.10 -5.84 1.13
N ASP A 79 6.74 -7.09 0.78
CA ASP A 79 5.86 -7.35 -0.37
C ASP A 79 4.44 -6.80 -0.10
N PHE A 80 3.97 -6.92 1.14
CA PHE A 80 2.65 -6.43 1.53
C PHE A 80 2.64 -4.91 1.61
N LEU A 81 3.66 -4.30 2.22
CA LEU A 81 3.80 -2.84 2.29
C LEU A 81 3.89 -2.20 0.91
N SER A 82 4.71 -2.77 0.01
CA SER A 82 4.83 -2.31 -1.37
C SER A 82 3.49 -2.39 -2.12
N LYS A 83 2.72 -3.46 -1.90
CA LYS A 83 1.39 -3.61 -2.48
C LYS A 83 0.40 -2.58 -1.93
N PHE A 84 0.43 -2.26 -0.63
CA PHE A 84 -0.41 -1.20 -0.07
C PHE A 84 -0.07 0.16 -0.66
N ILE A 85 1.22 0.50 -0.81
CA ILE A 85 1.64 1.76 -1.44
C ILE A 85 1.15 1.81 -2.90
N LEU A 86 1.26 0.71 -3.64
CA LEU A 86 0.79 0.63 -5.03
C LEU A 86 -0.74 0.74 -5.16
N ILE A 87 -1.50 0.08 -4.27
CA ILE A 87 -2.97 0.16 -4.28
C ILE A 87 -3.44 1.56 -3.93
N LEU A 88 -2.84 2.18 -2.90
CA LEU A 88 -3.19 3.54 -2.51
C LEU A 88 -2.89 4.55 -3.63
N THR A 89 -1.77 4.38 -4.33
CA THR A 89 -1.44 5.24 -5.48
C THR A 89 -2.41 5.02 -6.65
N HIS A 90 -2.70 3.78 -7.04
CA HIS A 90 -3.65 3.50 -8.14
C HIS A 90 -5.08 3.96 -7.83
N HIS A 91 -5.60 3.71 -6.63
CA HIS A 91 -6.96 4.13 -6.25
C HIS A 91 -7.07 5.66 -6.20
N MET A 92 -6.03 6.35 -5.72
CA MET A 92 -5.98 7.81 -5.69
C MET A 92 -5.86 8.42 -7.10
N LEU A 93 -5.13 7.77 -8.01
CA LEU A 93 -5.04 8.18 -9.41
C LEU A 93 -6.38 7.99 -10.14
N TYR A 94 -7.04 6.85 -9.94
CA TYR A 94 -8.36 6.57 -10.52
C TYR A 94 -9.41 7.57 -10.03
N ARG A 95 -9.48 7.84 -8.72
CA ARG A 95 -10.41 8.81 -8.15
C ARG A 95 -10.17 10.23 -8.66
N LYS A 96 -8.90 10.63 -8.85
CA LYS A 96 -8.57 11.94 -9.42
C LYS A 96 -8.89 12.03 -10.91
N SER A 97 -8.77 10.93 -11.66
CA SER A 97 -9.22 10.87 -13.05
C SER A 97 -10.72 11.11 -13.15
N ILE A 98 -11.52 10.46 -12.30
CA ILE A 98 -12.98 10.66 -12.26
C ILE A 98 -13.32 12.13 -11.94
N LEU A 99 -12.69 12.71 -10.91
CA LEU A 99 -12.96 14.08 -10.48
C LEU A 99 -12.46 15.17 -11.44
N ASN A 100 -11.58 14.82 -12.39
CA ASN A 100 -11.08 15.75 -13.41
C ASN A 100 -11.83 15.61 -14.76
N HIS A 101 -12.73 14.64 -14.87
CA HIS A 101 -13.57 14.40 -16.04
C HIS A 101 -15.03 14.84 -15.84
N GLU A 102 -15.35 15.43 -14.68
CA GLU A 102 -16.52 16.28 -14.44
C GLU A 102 -16.10 17.76 -14.44
#